data_AF-A0LAY8-F1
#
_entry.id   AF-A0LAY8-F1
#
_cell.length_a   1.000
_cell.length_b   1.000
_cell.length_c   1.000
_cell.angle_alpha   90.00
_cell.angle_beta   90.00
_cell.angle_gamma   90.00
#
_symmetry.space_group_name_H-M   'P 1'
#
loop_
_entity.id
_entity.type
_entity.pdbx_description
1 polymer ?
#
loop_
_entity_poly.entity_id
_entity_poly.type
_entity_poly.pdbx_seq_one_letter_code
_entity_poly.pdbx_strand_id
1 'polypeptide(L)'
;MKTDAKESEPQINWPVVGIGSSAGGLEALTSLLGGLDQDVEHSFVIIQHLSPHHRSMMVTLLERETLLPVRDVQDGLRPARGVIYVTPENHNVILADGRFRLLTPSKQVVPKPSVNLFFRSLAEELGELAVGVILSGTGSDGAQGVKEIKYAGGTVLVQDPEESKYDGMPRAAIETGVVDLILPAQTIGKRLMGLALSDSGQLHFSEEGFEQAGVAGLINQLHAWTKIDFSGYKESTLSRRVQRKRPFLPRIQFVLKVCQAF
;
A
#
# COMPACT_ATOMS: atom_id res chain seq x y z
N MET A 1 4.54 43.76 21.49
CA MET A 1 3.87 42.58 20.90
C MET A 1 4.92 41.56 20.57
N LYS A 2 5.02 40.48 21.34
CA LYS A 2 5.80 39.31 20.95
C LYS A 2 4.94 38.55 19.94
N THR A 3 5.40 38.47 18.71
CA THR A 3 4.83 37.59 17.69
C THR A 3 5.22 36.18 18.11
N ASP A 4 4.24 35.41 18.60
CA ASP A 4 4.43 33.98 18.88
C ASP A 4 4.76 33.29 17.55
N ALA A 5 6.03 32.92 17.38
CA ALA A 5 6.44 32.00 16.33
C ALA A 5 5.78 30.66 16.66
N LYS A 6 4.74 30.32 15.90
CA LYS A 6 4.08 29.01 15.96
C LYS A 6 5.16 27.97 15.66
N GLU A 7 5.64 27.25 16.67
CA GLU A 7 6.57 26.12 16.47
C GLU A 7 5.93 25.21 15.40
N SER A 8 6.61 25.07 14.27
CA SER A 8 6.15 24.21 13.19
C SER A 8 6.14 22.79 13.74
N GLU A 9 4.97 22.17 13.80
CA GLU A 9 4.86 20.77 14.19
C GLU A 9 5.80 19.91 13.33
N PRO A 10 6.47 18.89 13.91
CA PRO A 10 7.44 18.09 13.17
C PRO A 10 6.79 17.53 11.91
N GLN A 11 7.49 17.44 10.77
CA GLN A 11 6.91 16.85 9.56
C GLN A 11 6.74 15.33 9.71
N ILE A 12 5.82 14.73 8.96
CA ILE A 12 5.69 13.27 8.88
C ILE A 12 6.93 12.74 8.15
N ASN A 13 7.71 11.90 8.81
CA ASN A 13 8.96 11.33 8.27
C ASN A 13 8.93 9.79 8.25
N TRP A 14 7.73 9.22 8.11
CA TRP A 14 7.50 7.79 7.98
C TRP A 14 6.48 7.50 6.87
N PRO A 15 6.45 6.26 6.36
CA PRO A 15 5.45 5.87 5.36
C PRO A 15 4.03 5.98 5.88
N VAL A 16 3.17 6.55 5.05
CA VAL A 16 1.72 6.48 5.23
C VAL A 16 1.16 5.66 4.07
N VAL A 17 0.53 4.54 4.42
CA VAL A 17 -0.01 3.55 3.50
C VAL A 17 -1.50 3.82 3.31
N GLY A 18 -1.87 4.36 2.16
CA GLY A 18 -3.27 4.43 1.72
C GLY A 18 -3.70 3.10 1.11
N ILE A 19 -4.78 2.51 1.62
CA ILE A 19 -5.30 1.20 1.19
C ILE A 19 -6.71 1.40 0.62
N GLY A 20 -6.88 1.24 -0.69
CA GLY A 20 -8.17 1.31 -1.36
C GLY A 20 -8.81 -0.07 -1.54
N SER A 21 -10.09 -0.21 -1.17
CA SER A 21 -10.85 -1.46 -1.32
C SER A 21 -12.34 -1.22 -1.53
N SER A 22 -13.05 -2.21 -2.08
CA SER A 22 -14.50 -2.12 -2.36
C SER A 22 -15.19 -3.46 -2.09
N ALA A 23 -15.92 -4.03 -3.05
CA ALA A 23 -16.51 -5.35 -2.95
C ALA A 23 -15.43 -6.41 -2.65
N GLY A 24 -15.67 -7.27 -1.65
CA GLY A 24 -14.66 -8.23 -1.17
C GLY A 24 -13.51 -7.62 -0.36
N GLY A 25 -13.57 -6.31 -0.08
CA GLY A 25 -12.51 -5.58 0.61
C GLY A 25 -12.26 -6.06 2.05
N LEU A 26 -13.29 -6.42 2.82
CA LEU A 26 -13.10 -6.91 4.19
C LEU A 26 -12.19 -8.15 4.24
N GLU A 27 -12.42 -9.13 3.37
CA GLU A 27 -11.63 -10.37 3.31
C GLU A 27 -10.17 -10.08 2.90
N ALA A 28 -9.99 -9.19 1.90
CA ALA A 28 -8.67 -8.76 1.47
C ALA A 28 -7.92 -7.96 2.56
N LEU A 29 -8.63 -7.10 3.28
CA LEU A 29 -8.09 -6.33 4.40
C LEU A 29 -7.69 -7.26 5.55
N THR A 30 -8.55 -8.19 5.97
CA THR A 30 -8.22 -9.20 6.98
C THR A 30 -6.97 -9.99 6.58
N SER A 31 -6.88 -10.43 5.32
CA SER A 31 -5.70 -11.13 4.79
C SER A 31 -4.44 -10.27 4.87
N LEU A 32 -4.51 -9.01 4.43
CA LEU A 32 -3.39 -8.05 4.52
C LEU A 32 -2.96 -7.79 5.97
N LEU A 33 -3.91 -7.53 6.87
CA LEU A 33 -3.63 -7.27 8.28
C LEU A 33 -3.02 -8.48 8.98
N GLY A 34 -3.42 -9.71 8.58
CA GLY A 34 -2.79 -10.94 9.04
C GLY A 34 -1.35 -11.16 8.57
N GLY A 35 -0.81 -10.25 7.73
CA GLY A 35 0.60 -10.18 7.38
C GLY A 35 1.39 -9.09 8.14
N LEU A 36 0.73 -8.29 8.99
CA LEU A 36 1.35 -7.26 9.80
C LEU A 36 1.56 -7.75 11.23
N ASP A 37 2.64 -7.28 11.88
CA ASP A 37 2.82 -7.42 13.31
C ASP A 37 2.62 -6.06 14.03
N GLN A 38 2.72 -6.08 15.36
CA GLN A 38 2.49 -4.90 16.20
C GLN A 38 3.63 -3.86 16.15
N ASP A 39 4.80 -4.25 15.63
CA ASP A 39 6.02 -3.42 15.67
C ASP A 39 6.14 -2.54 14.40
N VAL A 40 5.16 -2.61 13.49
CA VAL A 40 5.15 -1.79 12.29
C VAL A 40 5.07 -0.30 12.61
N GLU A 41 6.00 0.47 12.07
CA GLU A 41 6.10 1.90 12.34
C GLU A 41 5.40 2.78 11.30
N HIS A 42 4.60 2.20 10.42
CA HIS A 42 3.85 2.91 9.39
C HIS A 42 2.47 3.33 9.89
N SER A 43 1.89 4.36 9.28
CA SER A 43 0.47 4.67 9.45
C SER A 43 -0.31 4.05 8.30
N PHE A 44 -1.50 3.50 8.57
CA PHE A 44 -2.36 2.92 7.54
C PHE A 44 -3.66 3.69 7.46
N VAL A 45 -4.16 3.95 6.27
CA VAL A 45 -5.44 4.62 6.04
C VAL A 45 -6.24 3.80 5.05
N ILE A 46 -7.32 3.20 5.51
CA ILE A 46 -8.20 2.33 4.75
C ILE A 46 -9.35 3.16 4.18
N ILE A 47 -9.40 3.23 2.86
CA ILE A 47 -10.43 3.85 2.05
C ILE A 47 -11.28 2.74 1.45
N GLN A 48 -12.19 2.24 2.28
CA GLN A 48 -13.13 1.20 1.92
C GLN A 48 -14.40 1.84 1.37
N HIS A 49 -14.86 1.47 0.19
CA HIS A 49 -16.21 1.85 -0.26
C HIS A 49 -17.26 1.27 0.69
N LEU A 50 -18.05 2.14 1.32
CA LEU A 50 -19.06 1.76 2.31
C LEU A 50 -20.46 2.05 1.77
N SER A 51 -21.45 1.29 2.23
CA SER A 51 -22.85 1.62 1.97
C SER A 51 -23.19 2.94 2.66
N PRO A 52 -23.77 3.94 1.97
CA PRO A 52 -24.14 5.22 2.58
C PRO A 52 -25.33 5.10 3.55
N HIS A 53 -26.04 3.96 3.53
CA HIS A 53 -27.29 3.75 4.26
C HIS A 53 -27.13 2.96 5.56
N HIS A 54 -25.93 2.45 5.85
CA HIS A 54 -25.67 1.67 7.06
C HIS A 54 -24.40 2.17 7.74
N ARG A 55 -24.46 2.27 9.05
CA ARG A 55 -23.27 2.51 9.88
C ARG A 55 -22.26 1.40 9.60
N SER A 56 -21.02 1.79 9.30
CA SER A 56 -19.96 0.83 9.08
C SER A 56 -19.56 0.15 10.39
N MET A 57 -19.36 -1.17 10.34
CA MET A 57 -18.75 -1.94 11.44
C MET A 57 -17.27 -2.23 11.15
N MET A 58 -16.68 -1.58 10.15
CA MET A 58 -15.35 -1.91 9.64
C MET A 58 -14.27 -1.81 10.71
N VAL A 59 -14.27 -0.74 11.53
CA VAL A 59 -13.34 -0.62 12.65
C VAL A 59 -13.43 -1.84 13.57
N THR A 60 -14.63 -2.15 14.09
CA THR A 60 -14.84 -3.29 15.00
C THR A 60 -14.50 -4.64 14.39
N LEU A 61 -14.69 -4.80 13.08
CA LEU A 61 -14.32 -6.03 12.38
C LEU A 61 -12.80 -6.16 12.26
N LEU A 62 -12.11 -5.10 11.84
CA LEU A 62 -10.66 -5.12 11.66
C LEU A 62 -9.90 -5.14 12.99
N GLU A 63 -10.43 -4.54 14.06
CA GLU A 63 -9.85 -4.62 15.42
C GLU A 63 -9.66 -6.06 15.91
N ARG A 64 -10.43 -7.02 15.38
CA ARG A 64 -10.33 -8.43 15.76
C ARG A 64 -9.22 -9.18 15.02
N GLU A 65 -8.73 -8.60 13.93
CA GLU A 65 -7.82 -9.24 12.98
C GLU A 65 -6.37 -8.72 13.14
N THR A 66 -6.12 -7.79 14.06
CA THR A 66 -4.80 -7.19 14.29
C THR A 66 -4.60 -6.74 15.73
N LEU A 67 -3.34 -6.62 16.15
CA LEU A 67 -2.95 -6.03 17.44
C LEU A 67 -2.78 -4.51 17.36
N LEU A 68 -2.75 -3.95 16.16
CA LEU A 68 -2.62 -2.52 15.95
C LEU A 68 -3.93 -1.80 16.31
N PRO A 69 -3.88 -0.62 16.95
CA PRO A 69 -5.07 0.20 17.15
C PRO A 69 -5.74 0.53 15.81
N VAL A 70 -7.03 0.24 15.70
CA VAL A 70 -7.87 0.64 14.56
C VAL A 70 -8.82 1.74 15.00
N ARG A 71 -8.94 2.82 14.23
CA ARG A 71 -9.76 3.99 14.60
C ARG A 71 -10.45 4.57 13.37
N ASP A 72 -11.58 5.23 13.57
CA ASP A 72 -12.11 6.10 12.52
C ASP A 72 -11.18 7.31 12.30
N VAL A 73 -11.07 7.76 11.06
CA VAL A 73 -10.47 9.05 10.74
C VAL A 73 -11.31 10.16 11.38
N GLN A 74 -10.64 11.10 12.06
CA GLN A 74 -11.26 12.30 12.61
C GLN A 74 -10.67 13.55 11.93
N ASP A 75 -11.49 14.57 11.72
CA ASP A 75 -11.02 15.82 11.12
C ASP A 75 -9.95 16.50 11.99
N GLY A 76 -8.88 16.95 11.35
CA GLY A 76 -7.74 17.58 12.00
C GLY A 76 -6.80 16.60 12.71
N LEU A 77 -7.12 15.30 12.77
CA LEU A 77 -6.26 14.32 13.42
C LEU A 77 -5.00 14.07 12.58
N ARG A 78 -3.85 13.99 13.26
CA ARG A 78 -2.57 13.65 12.64
C ARG A 78 -2.37 12.13 12.62
N PRO A 79 -1.93 11.53 11.50
CA PRO A 79 -1.57 10.12 11.46
C PRO A 79 -0.51 9.79 12.53
N ALA A 80 -0.67 8.66 13.21
CA ALA A 80 0.32 8.12 14.16
C ALA A 80 0.90 6.81 13.64
N ARG A 81 2.17 6.53 13.98
CA ARG A 81 2.85 5.26 13.66
C ARG A 81 2.12 4.09 14.32
N GLY A 82 2.06 2.95 13.64
CA GLY A 82 1.43 1.74 14.15
C GLY A 82 -0.07 1.86 14.38
N VAL A 83 -0.76 2.76 13.66
CA VAL A 83 -2.21 2.94 13.76
C VAL A 83 -2.87 2.76 12.40
N ILE A 84 -3.99 2.05 12.41
CA ILE A 84 -4.86 1.88 11.25
C ILE A 84 -6.04 2.83 11.38
N TYR A 85 -6.24 3.66 10.38
CA TYR A 85 -7.36 4.58 10.29
C TYR A 85 -8.34 4.10 9.23
N VAL A 86 -9.64 4.08 9.54
CA VAL A 86 -10.70 3.74 8.60
C VAL A 86 -11.48 4.99 8.28
N THR A 87 -11.70 5.24 7.00
CA THR A 87 -12.55 6.34 6.55
C THR A 87 -13.99 6.16 7.04
N PRO A 88 -14.59 7.18 7.67
CA PRO A 88 -15.99 7.11 8.08
C PRO A 88 -16.91 7.13 6.87
N GLU A 89 -18.13 6.59 7.01
CA GLU A 89 -19.14 6.69 5.98
C GLU A 89 -19.46 8.15 5.60
N ASN A 90 -19.92 8.35 4.36
CA ASN A 90 -20.41 9.64 3.85
C ASN A 90 -19.39 10.79 3.85
N HIS A 91 -18.10 10.51 4.05
CA HIS A 91 -17.02 11.48 3.95
C HIS A 91 -15.97 11.01 2.96
N ASN A 92 -15.36 11.97 2.27
CA ASN A 92 -14.04 11.76 1.70
C ASN A 92 -12.99 12.17 2.73
N VAL A 93 -11.80 11.57 2.65
CA VAL A 93 -10.63 11.98 3.42
C VAL A 93 -9.56 12.48 2.46
N ILE A 94 -8.84 13.51 2.87
CA ILE A 94 -7.55 13.89 2.29
C ILE A 94 -6.51 14.04 3.41
N LEU A 95 -5.23 13.99 3.08
CA LEU A 95 -4.15 14.42 3.95
C LEU A 95 -3.69 15.81 3.49
N ALA A 96 -3.68 16.79 4.40
CA ALA A 96 -3.22 18.14 4.12
C ALA A 96 -2.65 18.77 5.39
N ASP A 97 -1.51 19.46 5.28
CA ASP A 97 -0.79 20.06 6.40
C ASP A 97 -0.49 19.03 7.51
N GLY A 98 -0.09 17.82 7.10
CA GLY A 98 0.17 16.67 7.97
C GLY A 98 -1.04 16.12 8.74
N ARG A 99 -2.27 16.49 8.36
CA ARG A 99 -3.50 16.15 9.08
C ARG A 99 -4.58 15.62 8.16
N PHE A 100 -5.41 14.73 8.68
CA PHE A 100 -6.61 14.30 7.99
C PHE A 100 -7.61 15.45 7.89
N ARG A 101 -8.19 15.63 6.71
CA ARG A 101 -9.33 16.50 6.50
C ARG A 101 -10.51 15.71 5.98
N LEU A 102 -11.65 15.82 6.66
CA LEU A 102 -12.88 15.19 6.23
C LEU A 102 -13.66 16.16 5.35
N LEU A 103 -13.93 15.72 4.12
CA LEU A 103 -14.70 16.49 3.15
C LEU A 103 -16.09 15.88 3.04
N THR A 104 -17.11 16.64 3.43
CA THR A 104 -18.51 16.26 3.18
C THR A 104 -18.79 16.41 1.69
N PRO A 105 -19.07 15.32 0.96
CA PRO A 105 -19.24 15.39 -0.48
C PRO A 105 -20.55 16.13 -0.81
N SER A 106 -20.57 16.85 -1.94
CA SER A 106 -21.82 17.37 -2.49
C SER A 106 -22.80 16.22 -2.82
N LYS A 107 -24.10 16.52 -2.95
CA LYS A 107 -25.20 15.55 -3.11
C LYS A 107 -25.13 14.64 -4.36
N GLN A 108 -24.06 14.70 -5.15
CA GLN A 108 -23.91 13.86 -6.34
C GLN A 108 -23.47 12.42 -5.98
N VAL A 109 -23.99 11.47 -6.75
CA VAL A 109 -23.96 10.01 -6.53
C VAL A 109 -22.66 9.45 -7.11
N VAL A 110 -21.58 9.48 -6.32
CA VAL A 110 -20.30 8.81 -6.62
C VAL A 110 -20.02 7.85 -5.46
N PRO A 111 -19.34 6.70 -5.67
CA PRO A 111 -18.87 5.86 -4.57
C PRO A 111 -18.09 6.69 -3.56
N LYS A 112 -18.42 6.51 -2.27
CA LYS A 112 -17.83 7.25 -1.15
C LYS A 112 -17.33 6.24 -0.13
N PRO A 113 -16.16 6.48 0.48
CA PRO A 113 -15.11 7.47 0.13
C PRO A 113 -14.43 7.18 -1.22
N SER A 114 -13.71 8.16 -1.81
CA SER A 114 -12.91 7.97 -3.03
C SER A 114 -11.42 7.69 -2.74
N VAL A 115 -10.92 6.59 -3.30
CA VAL A 115 -9.51 6.18 -3.23
C VAL A 115 -8.62 7.13 -4.03
N ASN A 116 -9.03 7.50 -5.25
CA ASN A 116 -8.28 8.42 -6.09
C ASN A 116 -8.01 9.76 -5.41
N LEU A 117 -9.01 10.31 -4.71
CA LEU A 117 -8.90 11.59 -4.01
C LEU A 117 -7.90 11.51 -2.86
N PHE A 118 -7.98 10.47 -2.04
CA PHE A 118 -7.02 10.31 -0.95
C PHE A 118 -5.60 10.10 -1.47
N PHE A 119 -5.40 9.22 -2.46
CA PHE A 119 -4.08 8.91 -3.02
C PHE A 119 -3.41 10.13 -3.64
N ARG A 120 -4.16 11.00 -4.32
CA ARG A 120 -3.64 12.28 -4.81
C ARG A 120 -3.11 13.15 -3.66
N SER A 121 -3.92 13.38 -2.63
CA SER A 121 -3.51 14.21 -1.49
C SER A 121 -2.32 13.61 -0.73
N LEU A 122 -2.27 12.28 -0.63
CA LEU A 122 -1.19 11.55 -0.01
C LEU A 122 0.12 11.77 -0.78
N ALA A 123 0.07 11.68 -2.11
CA ALA A 123 1.21 11.92 -2.99
C ALA A 123 1.71 13.37 -2.91
N GLU A 124 0.78 14.34 -2.93
CA GLU A 124 1.09 15.77 -2.82
C GLU A 124 1.75 16.12 -1.48
N GLU A 125 1.28 15.53 -0.38
CA GLU A 125 1.77 15.83 0.96
C GLU A 125 3.09 15.10 1.29
N LEU A 126 3.25 13.85 0.85
CA LEU A 126 4.29 12.95 1.36
C LEU A 126 5.33 12.51 0.34
N GLY A 127 5.10 12.71 -0.96
CA GLY A 127 6.05 12.33 -2.01
C GLY A 127 6.48 10.87 -1.93
N GLU A 128 7.79 10.64 -1.74
CA GLU A 128 8.39 9.31 -1.63
C GLU A 128 7.89 8.49 -0.43
N LEU A 129 7.32 9.13 0.60
CA LEU A 129 6.73 8.46 1.75
C LEU A 129 5.29 7.97 1.52
N ALA A 130 4.68 8.33 0.38
CA ALA A 130 3.36 7.87 0.01
C ALA A 130 3.41 6.42 -0.49
N VAL A 131 2.60 5.56 0.12
CA VAL A 131 2.43 4.17 -0.33
C VAL A 131 0.95 3.93 -0.67
N GLY A 132 0.69 3.50 -1.89
CA GLY A 132 -0.64 3.15 -2.37
C GLY A 132 -0.82 1.64 -2.45
N VAL A 133 -1.86 1.11 -1.83
CA VAL A 133 -2.26 -0.29 -1.93
C VAL A 133 -3.66 -0.38 -2.50
N ILE A 134 -3.83 -1.12 -3.59
CA ILE A 134 -5.16 -1.43 -4.14
C ILE A 134 -5.50 -2.89 -3.89
N LEU A 135 -6.62 -3.13 -3.23
CA LEU A 135 -7.16 -4.46 -2.94
C LEU A 135 -8.43 -4.74 -3.75
N SER A 136 -8.99 -5.93 -3.52
CA SER A 136 -10.24 -6.43 -4.08
C SER A 136 -11.35 -5.38 -4.10
N GLY A 137 -11.98 -5.25 -5.26
CA GLY A 137 -13.01 -4.26 -5.51
C GLY A 137 -13.50 -4.23 -6.95
N THR A 138 -14.70 -3.70 -7.15
CA THR A 138 -15.26 -3.44 -8.48
C THR A 138 -14.95 -2.03 -8.96
N GLY A 139 -14.95 -1.82 -10.28
CA GLY A 139 -14.70 -0.51 -10.90
C GLY A 139 -13.21 -0.18 -11.01
N SER A 140 -12.89 1.10 -11.08
CA SER A 140 -11.53 1.60 -11.36
C SER A 140 -11.06 2.69 -10.41
N ASP A 141 -11.75 2.88 -9.27
CA ASP A 141 -11.30 3.86 -8.28
C ASP A 141 -9.93 3.47 -7.72
N GLY A 142 -9.07 4.45 -7.51
CA GLY A 142 -7.66 4.27 -7.17
C GLY A 142 -6.71 4.22 -8.37
N ALA A 143 -7.17 3.89 -9.59
CA ALA A 143 -6.30 3.77 -10.77
C ALA A 143 -5.62 5.09 -11.17
N GLN A 144 -6.29 6.24 -11.03
CA GLN A 144 -5.65 7.53 -11.24
C GLN A 144 -4.74 7.88 -10.06
N GLY A 145 -5.18 7.60 -8.84
CA GLY A 145 -4.44 7.87 -7.61
C GLY A 145 -3.09 7.17 -7.54
N VAL A 146 -3.00 5.92 -8.01
CA VAL A 146 -1.71 5.20 -8.05
C VAL A 146 -0.71 5.86 -9.00
N LYS A 147 -1.17 6.49 -10.09
CA LYS A 147 -0.29 7.30 -10.95
C LYS A 147 0.24 8.51 -10.21
N GLU A 148 -0.60 9.20 -9.45
CA GLU A 148 -0.15 10.36 -8.65
C GLU A 148 0.91 9.95 -7.63
N ILE A 149 0.70 8.85 -6.90
CA ILE A 149 1.69 8.30 -5.95
C ILE A 149 3.01 8.02 -6.67
N LYS A 150 2.98 7.37 -7.83
CA LYS A 150 4.19 7.05 -8.58
C LYS A 150 4.90 8.27 -9.15
N TYR A 151 4.16 9.26 -9.64
CA TYR A 151 4.74 10.51 -10.13
C TYR A 151 5.41 11.32 -9.02
N ALA A 152 4.93 11.18 -7.78
CA ALA A 152 5.54 11.79 -6.60
C ALA A 152 6.72 10.98 -6.01
N GLY A 153 7.12 9.87 -6.65
CA GLY A 153 8.22 9.01 -6.21
C GLY A 153 7.83 7.94 -5.17
N GLY A 154 6.55 7.83 -4.85
CA GLY A 154 6.03 6.84 -3.91
C GLY A 154 6.01 5.41 -4.45
N THR A 155 5.46 4.50 -3.63
CA THR A 155 5.40 3.06 -3.91
C THR A 155 3.96 2.59 -4.10
N VAL A 156 3.70 1.71 -5.07
CA VAL A 156 2.38 1.14 -5.34
C VAL A 156 2.42 -0.38 -5.33
N LEU A 157 1.57 -0.97 -4.49
CA LEU A 157 1.33 -2.41 -4.42
C LEU A 157 -0.12 -2.70 -4.80
N VAL A 158 -0.36 -3.82 -5.47
CA VAL A 158 -1.70 -4.24 -5.87
C VAL A 158 -1.91 -5.69 -5.49
N GLN A 159 -3.10 -6.00 -4.95
CA GLN A 159 -3.51 -7.37 -4.71
C GLN A 159 -3.52 -8.15 -6.02
N ASP A 160 -2.97 -9.36 -6.00
CA ASP A 160 -3.02 -10.24 -7.15
C ASP A 160 -4.49 -10.45 -7.60
N PRO A 161 -4.83 -10.11 -8.87
CA PRO A 161 -6.17 -10.30 -9.42
C PRO A 161 -6.67 -11.74 -9.31
N GLU A 162 -5.78 -12.75 -9.32
CA GLU A 162 -6.17 -14.15 -9.28
C GLU A 162 -6.72 -14.61 -7.92
N GLU A 163 -6.33 -13.95 -6.82
CA GLU A 163 -6.91 -14.21 -5.48
C GLU A 163 -7.96 -13.18 -5.08
N SER A 164 -8.12 -12.12 -5.88
CA SER A 164 -9.07 -11.06 -5.61
C SER A 164 -10.49 -11.57 -5.87
N LYS A 165 -11.34 -11.53 -4.85
CA LYS A 165 -12.77 -11.84 -4.99
C LYS A 165 -13.46 -11.00 -6.07
N TYR A 166 -13.04 -9.74 -6.19
CA TYR A 166 -13.40 -8.85 -7.29
C TYR A 166 -12.13 -8.17 -7.80
N ASP A 167 -11.81 -8.39 -9.06
CA ASP A 167 -10.52 -8.01 -9.65
C ASP A 167 -10.55 -6.68 -10.43
N GLY A 168 -11.69 -5.98 -10.45
CA GLY A 168 -11.86 -4.73 -11.20
C GLY A 168 -10.87 -3.63 -10.79
N MET A 169 -10.84 -3.28 -9.50
CA MET A 169 -9.92 -2.26 -8.98
C MET A 169 -8.46 -2.68 -9.14
N PRO A 170 -8.05 -3.92 -8.76
CA PRO A 170 -6.70 -4.41 -9.02
C PRO A 170 -6.27 -4.33 -10.49
N ARG A 171 -7.10 -4.84 -11.43
CA ARG A 171 -6.79 -4.79 -12.86
C ARG A 171 -6.66 -3.36 -13.38
N ALA A 172 -7.60 -2.49 -13.01
CA ALA A 172 -7.56 -1.08 -13.41
C ALA A 172 -6.27 -0.39 -12.91
N ALA A 173 -5.81 -0.70 -11.70
CA ALA A 173 -4.53 -0.20 -11.19
C ALA A 173 -3.33 -0.79 -11.97
N ILE A 174 -3.32 -2.08 -12.29
CA ILE A 174 -2.26 -2.73 -13.08
C ILE A 174 -2.16 -2.15 -14.49
N GLU A 175 -3.29 -1.91 -15.16
CA GLU A 175 -3.37 -1.35 -16.51
C GLU A 175 -2.76 0.06 -16.63
N THR A 176 -2.54 0.75 -15.51
CA THR A 176 -1.84 2.04 -15.50
C THR A 176 -0.36 1.92 -15.88
N GLY A 177 0.23 0.74 -15.74
CA GLY A 177 1.63 0.46 -16.05
C GLY A 177 2.64 0.98 -15.01
N VAL A 178 2.19 1.46 -13.85
CA VAL A 178 3.07 2.06 -12.83
C VAL A 178 3.15 1.29 -11.51
N VAL A 179 2.48 0.13 -11.40
CA VAL A 179 2.49 -0.72 -10.20
C VAL A 179 3.87 -1.32 -9.96
N ASP A 180 4.38 -1.26 -8.73
CA ASP A 180 5.69 -1.81 -8.37
C ASP A 180 5.63 -3.31 -8.08
N LEU A 181 4.58 -3.76 -7.37
CA LEU A 181 4.42 -5.15 -6.95
C LEU A 181 2.97 -5.62 -7.07
N ILE A 182 2.78 -6.82 -7.61
CA ILE A 182 1.51 -7.56 -7.65
C ILE A 182 1.70 -8.80 -6.77
N LEU A 183 0.93 -8.89 -5.68
CA LEU A 183 1.15 -9.86 -4.62
C LEU A 183 -0.15 -10.29 -3.95
N PRO A 184 -0.19 -11.51 -3.36
CA PRO A 184 -1.24 -11.87 -2.40
C PRO A 184 -1.40 -10.84 -1.29
N ALA A 185 -2.62 -10.56 -0.83
CA ALA A 185 -2.93 -9.54 0.17
C ALA A 185 -2.14 -9.75 1.47
N GLN A 186 -2.08 -10.98 1.98
CA GLN A 186 -1.25 -11.29 3.14
C GLN A 186 0.25 -11.04 2.90
N THR A 187 0.72 -11.28 1.68
CA THR A 187 2.12 -11.01 1.31
C THR A 187 2.36 -9.50 1.19
N ILE A 188 1.38 -8.72 0.75
CA ILE A 188 1.45 -7.25 0.82
C ILE A 188 1.69 -6.81 2.26
N GLY A 189 0.91 -7.31 3.22
CA GLY A 189 1.12 -7.04 4.65
C GLY A 189 2.56 -7.28 5.09
N LYS A 190 3.08 -8.49 4.83
CA LYS A 190 4.48 -8.84 5.15
C LYS A 190 5.49 -7.94 4.48
N ARG A 191 5.22 -7.49 3.25
CA ARG A 191 6.11 -6.59 2.52
C ARG A 191 6.09 -5.18 3.08
N LEU A 192 4.95 -4.72 3.59
CA LEU A 192 4.85 -3.42 4.24
C LEU A 192 5.69 -3.38 5.54
N MET A 193 5.83 -4.49 6.27
CA MET A 193 6.75 -4.57 7.42
C MET A 193 8.20 -4.20 7.08
N GLY A 194 8.64 -4.55 5.88
CA GLY A 194 10.00 -4.31 5.42
C GLY A 194 10.22 -2.95 4.78
N LEU A 195 9.23 -2.04 4.76
CA LEU A 195 9.42 -0.72 4.17
C LEU A 195 10.34 0.13 5.05
N ALA A 196 11.53 0.43 4.54
CA ALA A 196 12.50 1.27 5.21
C ALA A 196 12.84 2.48 4.34
N LEU A 197 13.09 3.61 5.01
CA LEU A 197 13.67 4.79 4.37
C LEU A 197 15.17 4.59 4.21
N SER A 198 15.65 4.80 2.99
CA SER A 198 17.09 4.93 2.75
C SER A 198 17.58 6.30 3.21
N ASP A 199 18.90 6.44 3.38
CA ASP A 199 19.55 7.74 3.66
C ASP A 199 19.26 8.79 2.58
N SER A 200 18.91 8.36 1.36
CA SER A 200 18.50 9.21 0.24
C SER A 200 17.02 9.62 0.26
N GLY A 201 16.23 9.21 1.25
CA GLY A 201 14.79 9.51 1.35
C GLY A 201 13.88 8.52 0.61
N GLN A 202 14.44 7.68 -0.26
CA GLN A 202 13.67 6.70 -1.02
C GLN A 202 13.25 5.51 -0.15
N LEU A 203 11.99 5.10 -0.31
CA LEU A 203 11.51 3.84 0.24
C LEU A 203 12.12 2.65 -0.47
N HIS A 204 12.59 1.70 0.31
CA HIS A 204 13.04 0.41 -0.17
C HIS A 204 12.50 -0.69 0.72
N PHE A 205 12.31 -1.87 0.15
CA PHE A 205 12.00 -3.06 0.92
C PHE A 205 13.30 -3.66 1.46
N SER A 206 13.37 -3.87 2.78
CA SER A 206 14.47 -4.54 3.47
C SER A 206 14.57 -6.00 3.02
N GLU A 207 15.79 -6.55 3.02
CA GLU A 207 16.04 -7.95 2.62
C GLU A 207 15.48 -8.97 3.63
N GLU A 208 15.20 -8.56 4.87
CA GLU A 208 14.60 -9.44 5.89
C GLU A 208 13.13 -9.76 5.57
N GLY A 209 12.36 -8.79 5.06
CA GLY A 209 10.99 -9.04 4.58
C GLY A 209 10.94 -9.94 3.34
N PHE A 210 12.05 -10.06 2.61
CA PHE A 210 12.18 -10.93 1.44
C PHE A 210 12.31 -12.42 1.81
N GLU A 211 13.00 -12.76 2.91
CA GLU A 211 13.03 -14.15 3.39
C GLU A 211 11.66 -14.62 3.89
N GLN A 212 10.84 -13.70 4.40
CA GLN A 212 9.46 -14.00 4.83
C GLN A 212 8.46 -14.08 3.67
N ALA A 213 8.68 -13.35 2.57
CA ALA A 213 7.83 -13.39 1.36
C ALA A 213 8.15 -14.57 0.42
N GLY A 214 9.33 -15.18 0.59
CA GLY A 214 9.72 -16.38 -0.14
C GLY A 214 10.00 -16.16 -1.63
N VAL A 215 10.08 -17.28 -2.36
CA VAL A 215 10.55 -17.33 -3.76
C VAL A 215 9.50 -16.77 -4.73
N ALA A 216 8.21 -16.88 -4.39
CA ALA A 216 7.11 -16.28 -5.13
C ALA A 216 7.22 -14.75 -5.21
N GLY A 217 7.59 -14.09 -4.11
CA GLY A 217 7.83 -12.64 -4.09
C GLY A 217 8.98 -12.21 -5.00
N LEU A 218 10.04 -13.03 -5.11
CA LEU A 218 11.14 -12.78 -6.04
C LEU A 218 10.71 -12.98 -7.50
N ILE A 219 9.96 -14.05 -7.78
CA ILE A 219 9.47 -14.37 -9.12
C ILE A 219 8.58 -13.23 -9.64
N ASN A 220 7.66 -12.73 -8.81
CA ASN A 220 6.79 -11.61 -9.18
C ASN A 220 7.57 -10.32 -9.41
N GLN A 221 8.60 -10.06 -8.60
CA GLN A 221 9.46 -8.89 -8.75
C GLN A 221 10.34 -8.97 -10.01
N LEU A 222 10.87 -10.17 -10.33
CA LEU A 222 11.59 -10.41 -11.58
C LEU A 222 10.66 -10.29 -12.79
N HIS A 223 9.46 -10.84 -12.73
CA HIS A 223 8.47 -10.72 -13.80
C HIS A 223 8.06 -9.26 -14.05
N ALA A 224 7.81 -8.49 -12.99
CA ALA A 224 7.47 -7.06 -13.11
C ALA A 224 8.58 -6.24 -13.79
N TRP A 225 9.85 -6.55 -13.51
CA TRP A 225 11.00 -5.81 -14.06
C TRP A 225 11.44 -6.29 -15.44
N THR A 226 11.35 -7.58 -15.74
CA THR A 226 11.86 -8.14 -17.00
C THR A 226 10.77 -8.42 -18.02
N LYS A 227 9.50 -8.44 -17.59
CA LYS A 227 8.34 -8.97 -18.35
C LYS A 227 8.51 -10.41 -18.82
N ILE A 228 9.45 -11.16 -18.23
CA ILE A 228 9.66 -12.58 -18.51
C ILE A 228 8.87 -13.39 -17.49
N ASP A 229 7.95 -14.22 -17.99
CA ASP A 229 7.17 -15.11 -17.15
C ASP A 229 8.04 -16.29 -16.65
N PHE A 230 8.21 -16.37 -15.33
CA PHE A 230 8.93 -17.46 -14.68
C PHE A 230 8.00 -18.49 -14.03
N SER A 231 6.68 -18.39 -14.24
CA SER A 231 5.65 -19.31 -13.71
C SER A 231 5.89 -20.77 -14.08
N GLY A 232 6.55 -21.04 -15.22
CA GLY A 232 6.88 -22.39 -15.68
C GLY A 232 8.07 -23.05 -14.99
N TYR A 233 8.80 -22.35 -14.12
CA TYR A 233 9.98 -22.90 -13.44
C TYR A 233 9.64 -23.47 -12.06
N LYS A 234 10.09 -24.70 -11.79
CA LYS A 234 9.96 -25.31 -10.47
C LYS A 234 10.66 -24.48 -9.40
N GLU A 235 9.92 -24.11 -8.37
CA GLU A 235 10.35 -23.24 -7.26
C GLU A 235 11.68 -23.70 -6.66
N SER A 236 11.84 -25.00 -6.37
CA SER A 236 13.07 -25.60 -5.85
C SER A 236 14.32 -25.39 -6.71
N THR A 237 14.15 -25.21 -8.02
CA THR A 237 15.24 -24.96 -8.98
C THR A 237 15.64 -23.49 -8.98
N LEU A 238 14.67 -22.59 -8.87
CA LEU A 238 14.91 -21.14 -8.75
C LEU A 238 15.56 -20.80 -7.40
N SER A 239 15.03 -21.30 -6.29
CA SER A 239 15.59 -21.07 -4.94
C SER A 239 17.05 -21.46 -4.85
N ARG A 240 17.39 -22.63 -5.41
CA ARG A 240 18.76 -23.16 -5.39
C ARG A 240 19.72 -22.35 -6.27
N ARG A 241 19.23 -21.79 -7.39
CA ARG A 241 20.02 -20.93 -8.29
C ARG A 241 20.25 -19.54 -7.71
N VAL A 242 19.25 -18.98 -7.03
CA VAL A 242 19.34 -17.69 -6.31
C VAL A 242 20.32 -17.80 -5.14
N GLN A 243 20.18 -18.85 -4.30
CA GLN A 243 21.06 -19.08 -3.15
C GLN A 243 22.53 -19.31 -3.55
N ARG A 244 22.80 -19.98 -4.69
CA ARG A 244 24.18 -20.24 -5.16
C ARG A 244 24.94 -18.99 -5.60
N LYS A 245 24.25 -17.91 -5.97
CA LYS A 245 24.87 -16.69 -6.50
C LYS A 245 24.89 -15.51 -5.51
N ARG A 246 24.32 -15.72 -4.31
CA ARG A 246 24.24 -14.77 -3.18
C ARG A 246 25.61 -14.25 -2.66
N PRO A 247 26.73 -15.00 -2.65
CA PRO A 247 27.95 -14.53 -1.98
C PRO A 247 28.86 -13.59 -2.81
N PHE A 248 28.53 -13.19 -4.05
CA PHE A 248 29.56 -12.64 -4.95
C PHE A 248 29.32 -11.28 -5.63
N LEU A 249 28.18 -10.58 -5.53
CA LEU A 249 28.01 -9.32 -6.28
C LEU A 249 27.07 -8.28 -5.63
N PRO A 250 27.41 -6.97 -5.67
CA PRO A 250 26.47 -5.89 -5.34
C PRO A 250 25.35 -5.73 -6.38
N ARG A 251 24.17 -5.33 -5.88
CA ARG A 251 22.79 -5.35 -6.43
C ARG A 251 22.57 -5.20 -7.94
N ILE A 252 23.28 -4.32 -8.66
CA ILE A 252 22.98 -4.02 -10.08
C ILE A 252 23.47 -5.12 -11.03
N GLN A 253 24.58 -5.80 -10.72
CA GLN A 253 25.12 -6.84 -11.61
C GLN A 253 24.42 -8.20 -11.47
N PHE A 254 23.74 -8.44 -10.34
CA PHE A 254 23.04 -9.71 -10.10
C PHE A 254 21.88 -9.90 -11.08
N VAL A 255 21.04 -8.86 -11.25
CA VAL A 255 19.85 -8.91 -12.12
C VAL A 255 20.25 -9.01 -13.59
N LEU A 256 21.21 -8.20 -14.04
CA LEU A 256 21.68 -8.20 -15.44
C LEU A 256 22.28 -9.55 -15.88
N LYS A 257 23.01 -10.25 -15.00
CA LYS A 257 23.59 -11.57 -15.33
C LYS A 257 22.60 -12.73 -15.19
N VAL A 258 21.52 -12.58 -14.40
CA VAL A 258 20.44 -13.56 -14.38
C VAL A 258 19.64 -13.49 -15.69
N CYS A 259 19.39 -12.28 -16.22
CA CYS A 259 18.74 -12.09 -17.52
C CYS A 259 19.59 -12.56 -18.72
N GLN A 260 20.92 -12.60 -18.61
CA GLN A 260 21.81 -13.08 -19.69
C GLN A 260 22.00 -14.62 -19.70
N ALA A 261 21.42 -15.34 -18.73
CA ALA A 261 21.55 -16.79 -18.60
C ALA A 261 20.27 -17.56 -18.94
N PHE A 262 19.25 -16.86 -19.46
CA PHE A 262 18.02 -17.37 -20.06
C PHE A 262 17.89 -16.77 -21.47
#